data_AF-L5KV60-F1
#
_entry.id   AF-L5KV60-F1
#
_cell.length_a   1.000
_cell.length_b   1.000
_cell.length_c   1.000
_cell.angle_alpha   90.00
_cell.angle_beta   90.00
_cell.angle_gamma   90.00
#
_symmetry.space_group_name_H-M   'P 1'
#
loop_
_entity.id
_entity.type
_entity.pdbx_description
1 polymer ?
#
loop_
_entity_poly.entity_id
_entity_poly.type
_entity_poly.pdbx_seq_one_letter_code
_entity_poly.pdbx_strand_id
1 'polypeptide(L)'
;MRLFVSEGSPGSLPVLAAAGRAQGRAELRISTVGPEERVVPFLTQPKVPVLQLDSGNYLFSTSAICRYFFLLSGWEQDDLTNQWLEWEVTELQPALSAALYYLVVQGKKGEDVLGPVRGALIHIDNSLSRRSCPFLAGSADYLFSPMPTEELGALHSWFQTLSSQEPCQRAAETVLKQQGVLALRPYLQKQLQPSFLEGKAVSNEPEEEELATLSEEEIAVAVTAWEKGLGSLPPLRPKQTPVLPVAGERNVLITSALPYVNNVPHLGNIIGCVLSADVFARYSRLRQWNTLYLCGTDEYGTATETKAMEEGLTPQEICDKYHVIHADIYRWFNISFDIFGRTTTPQQTEITQDIFQRLWNRGFVLQDTVEQLRCESCARFLADRFVEGVCPFCGYEEARGDQCDKCGKLINAIELKKPQCKLCRSCPVVKSSRHLFLDLPKLEDRLEEWLGKTLPGSDWTSNARFIIRSWLRDGLKPRCITRDLKWGTPVPLEGFEDKVFYVWFDATFGYLSITANYTDQWERWWKNPEQVNLYQFMAKDNVPFHGLVFPCSALGAEDNYTLVSHLIATGTFEDLTGIVMGNEG
;
A
#
# COMPACT_ATOMS: atom_id res chain seq x y z
N MET A 1 19.85 27.60 1.16
CA MET A 1 18.94 26.61 0.51
C MET A 1 19.09 26.62 -1.01
N ARG A 2 18.71 25.52 -1.69
CA ARG A 2 18.75 25.42 -3.16
C ARG A 2 17.41 24.95 -3.73
N LEU A 3 16.82 25.74 -4.61
CA LEU A 3 15.58 25.42 -5.31
C LEU A 3 15.90 24.94 -6.73
N PHE A 4 15.50 23.73 -7.05
CA PHE A 4 15.63 23.11 -8.37
C PHE A 4 14.29 23.17 -9.10
N VAL A 5 14.31 23.73 -10.30
CA VAL A 5 13.12 23.90 -11.16
C VAL A 5 13.42 23.42 -12.57
N SER A 6 12.38 23.06 -13.32
CA SER A 6 12.49 22.73 -14.74
C SER A 6 11.63 23.67 -15.57
N GLU A 7 12.14 24.00 -16.76
CA GLU A 7 11.38 24.64 -17.83
C GLU A 7 10.19 23.74 -18.21
N GLY A 8 9.03 24.34 -18.46
CA GLY A 8 7.82 23.62 -18.83
C GLY A 8 7.18 22.75 -17.74
N SER A 9 7.74 22.68 -16.51
CA SER A 9 7.09 22.00 -15.39
C SER A 9 6.04 22.92 -14.74
N PRO A 10 4.74 22.53 -14.71
CA PRO A 10 3.68 23.35 -14.11
C PRO A 10 3.93 23.67 -12.63
N GLY A 11 4.54 22.75 -11.88
CA GLY A 11 4.81 22.93 -10.46
C GLY A 11 5.91 23.95 -10.15
N SER A 12 6.80 24.24 -11.10
CA SER A 12 7.90 25.21 -10.91
C SER A 12 7.40 26.65 -10.75
N LEU A 13 6.31 26.99 -11.43
CA LEU A 13 5.69 28.31 -11.47
C LEU A 13 5.30 28.84 -10.06
N PRO A 14 4.40 28.17 -9.33
CA PRO A 14 3.99 28.63 -8.01
C PRO A 14 5.14 28.71 -7.01
N VAL A 15 6.06 27.76 -7.08
CA VAL A 15 7.24 27.73 -6.21
C VAL A 15 8.16 28.93 -6.47
N LEU A 16 8.37 29.32 -7.73
CA LEU A 16 9.15 30.52 -8.08
C LEU A 16 8.47 31.81 -7.62
N ALA A 17 7.14 31.89 -7.75
CA ALA A 17 6.38 33.05 -7.28
C ALA A 17 6.43 33.17 -5.73
N ALA A 18 6.24 32.07 -5.01
CA ALA A 18 6.36 32.01 -3.55
C ALA A 18 7.79 32.35 -3.09
N ALA A 19 8.81 31.81 -3.76
CA ALA A 19 10.21 32.14 -3.51
C ALA A 19 10.49 33.64 -3.74
N GLY A 20 9.91 34.24 -4.78
CA GLY A 20 10.01 35.67 -5.07
C GLY A 20 9.43 36.55 -3.97
N ARG A 21 8.30 36.14 -3.37
CA ARG A 21 7.70 36.84 -2.22
C ARG A 21 8.51 36.66 -0.92
N ALA A 22 9.24 35.57 -0.80
CA ALA A 22 10.13 35.30 0.34
C ALA A 22 11.54 35.93 0.20
N GLN A 23 11.80 36.71 -0.85
CA GLN A 23 13.11 37.33 -1.10
C GLN A 23 13.58 38.17 0.11
N GLY A 24 14.83 37.96 0.52
CA GLY A 24 15.47 38.67 1.64
C GLY A 24 15.31 38.00 3.01
N ARG A 25 14.58 36.88 3.12
CA ARG A 25 14.40 36.13 4.39
C ARG A 25 15.38 34.97 4.57
N ALA A 26 15.94 34.44 3.48
CA ALA A 26 16.96 33.38 3.48
C ALA A 26 17.80 33.39 2.18
N GLU A 27 19.03 32.87 2.22
CA GLU A 27 19.87 32.70 1.01
C GLU A 27 19.33 31.55 0.17
N LEU A 28 18.68 31.88 -0.96
CA LEU A 28 18.10 30.92 -1.90
C LEU A 28 18.84 30.94 -3.23
N ARG A 29 19.39 29.79 -3.63
CA ARG A 29 19.96 29.60 -4.97
C ARG A 29 18.96 28.85 -5.85
N ILE A 30 18.58 29.44 -6.98
CA ILE A 30 17.68 28.82 -7.96
C ILE A 30 18.54 28.14 -9.03
N SER A 31 18.25 26.89 -9.35
CA SER A 31 18.96 26.10 -10.36
C SER A 31 17.95 25.48 -11.32
N THR A 32 18.11 25.76 -12.61
CA THR A 32 17.32 25.11 -13.67
C THR A 32 17.98 23.78 -14.01
N VAL A 33 17.22 22.70 -13.90
CA VAL A 33 17.67 21.32 -14.18
C VAL A 33 16.87 20.71 -15.32
N GLY A 34 17.45 19.68 -15.94
CA GLY A 34 16.70 18.90 -16.94
C GLY A 34 15.54 18.13 -16.30
N PRO A 35 14.46 17.83 -17.05
CA PRO A 35 13.32 17.09 -16.51
C PRO A 35 13.67 15.65 -16.07
N GLU A 36 14.78 15.08 -16.57
CA GLU A 36 15.27 13.74 -16.22
C GLU A 36 16.37 13.76 -15.14
N GLU A 37 16.75 14.95 -14.68
CA GLU A 37 17.85 15.08 -13.73
C GLU A 37 17.41 14.65 -12.32
N ARG A 38 18.12 13.68 -11.75
CA ARG A 38 17.83 13.17 -10.41
C ARG A 38 18.40 14.11 -9.36
N VAL A 39 17.55 15.04 -8.90
CA VAL A 39 17.88 15.97 -7.81
C VAL A 39 17.80 15.30 -6.43
N VAL A 40 16.82 14.42 -6.21
CA VAL A 40 16.61 13.71 -4.94
C VAL A 40 17.17 12.29 -5.07
N PRO A 41 18.25 11.93 -4.35
CA PRO A 41 18.98 10.67 -4.58
C PRO A 41 18.16 9.39 -4.34
N PHE A 42 17.19 9.45 -3.43
CA PHE A 42 16.39 8.30 -3.00
C PHE A 42 15.06 8.15 -3.75
N LEU A 43 14.69 9.08 -4.64
CA LEU A 43 13.51 8.92 -5.48
C LEU A 43 13.80 8.00 -6.67
N THR A 44 12.89 7.08 -6.93
CA THR A 44 12.97 6.14 -8.07
C THR A 44 12.73 6.84 -9.41
N GLN A 45 11.99 7.95 -9.42
CA GLN A 45 11.71 8.78 -10.58
C GLN A 45 12.20 10.23 -10.37
N PRO A 46 12.73 10.89 -11.42
CA PRO A 46 13.05 12.32 -11.37
C PRO A 46 11.81 13.14 -11.01
N LYS A 47 11.96 14.11 -10.09
CA LYS A 47 10.88 15.00 -9.67
C LYS A 47 11.39 16.44 -9.58
N VAL A 48 10.60 17.36 -10.09
CA VAL A 48 10.81 18.83 -10.05
C VAL A 48 9.45 19.53 -9.97
N PRO A 49 9.27 20.57 -9.14
CA PRO A 49 10.31 21.30 -8.39
C PRO A 49 10.75 20.59 -7.10
N VAL A 50 11.96 20.92 -6.64
CA VAL A 50 12.54 20.41 -5.38
C VAL A 50 13.26 21.53 -4.64
N LEU A 51 12.97 21.71 -3.35
CA LEU A 51 13.72 22.57 -2.45
C LEU A 51 14.62 21.72 -1.54
N GLN A 52 15.92 21.90 -1.66
CA GLN A 52 16.90 21.37 -0.73
C GLN A 52 17.13 22.39 0.40
N LEU A 53 16.84 21.97 1.62
CA LEU A 53 17.03 22.75 2.84
C LEU A 53 18.49 22.70 3.29
N ASP A 54 18.91 23.66 4.12
CA ASP A 54 20.29 23.72 4.63
C ASP A 54 20.64 22.55 5.56
N SER A 55 19.62 21.87 6.12
CA SER A 55 19.78 20.61 6.86
C SER A 55 20.16 19.41 6.00
N GLY A 56 20.12 19.54 4.66
CA GLY A 56 20.27 18.43 3.72
C GLY A 56 18.95 17.71 3.38
N ASN A 57 17.83 18.08 4.01
CA ASN A 57 16.51 17.53 3.69
C ASN A 57 15.94 18.08 2.38
N TYR A 58 15.03 17.33 1.76
CA TYR A 58 14.40 17.69 0.48
C TYR A 58 12.88 17.85 0.65
N LEU A 59 12.33 18.96 0.16
CA LEU A 59 10.91 19.13 -0.10
C LEU A 59 10.68 19.00 -1.61
N PHE A 60 9.81 18.09 -2.03
CA PHE A 60 9.58 17.78 -3.45
C PHE A 60 8.07 17.72 -3.78
N SER A 61 7.26 18.40 -2.97
CA SER A 61 5.86 18.72 -3.23
C SER A 61 5.75 20.23 -3.45
N THR A 62 5.11 20.64 -4.55
CA THR A 62 4.87 22.05 -4.86
C THR A 62 4.23 22.79 -3.68
N SER A 63 3.16 22.24 -3.13
CA SER A 63 2.42 22.82 -2.00
C SER A 63 3.27 22.89 -0.73
N ALA A 64 4.07 21.86 -0.42
CA ALA A 64 4.97 21.86 0.73
C ALA A 64 6.07 22.93 0.60
N ILE A 65 6.62 23.11 -0.60
CA ILE A 65 7.63 24.14 -0.87
C ILE A 65 7.01 25.55 -0.75
N CYS A 66 5.82 25.77 -1.29
CA CYS A 66 5.10 27.05 -1.15
C CYS A 66 4.80 27.38 0.31
N ARG A 67 4.28 26.41 1.08
CA ARG A 67 4.06 26.53 2.54
C ARG A 67 5.34 26.97 3.26
N TYR A 68 6.45 26.33 2.94
CA TYR A 68 7.74 26.66 3.53
C TYR A 68 8.15 28.12 3.27
N PHE A 69 7.97 28.63 2.04
CA PHE A 69 8.25 30.03 1.72
C PHE A 69 7.28 31.03 2.37
N PHE A 70 6.00 30.68 2.52
CA PHE A 70 5.04 31.52 3.26
C PHE A 70 5.40 31.62 4.74
N LEU A 71 5.76 30.51 5.38
CA LEU A 71 6.23 30.50 6.77
C LEU A 71 7.46 31.39 6.94
N LEU A 72 8.44 31.31 6.04
CA LEU A 72 9.61 32.21 6.04
C LEU A 72 9.25 33.70 5.88
N SER A 73 8.11 33.98 5.25
CA SER A 73 7.60 35.34 5.04
C SER A 73 6.80 35.87 6.24
N GLY A 74 6.66 35.08 7.32
CA GLY A 74 5.91 35.45 8.52
C GLY A 74 4.40 35.20 8.42
N TRP A 75 3.97 34.36 7.48
CA TRP A 75 2.57 34.00 7.31
C TRP A 75 2.27 32.75 8.12
N GLU A 76 1.56 32.91 9.23
CA GLU A 76 1.04 31.79 10.00
C GLU A 76 -0.10 31.11 9.24
N GLN A 77 -0.09 29.78 9.26
CA GLN A 77 -1.12 28.97 8.62
C GLN A 77 -2.33 28.88 9.55
N ASP A 78 -3.52 29.07 9.02
CA ASP A 78 -4.77 28.74 9.70
C ASP A 78 -5.38 27.45 9.13
N ASP A 79 -6.36 26.90 9.84
CA ASP A 79 -7.05 25.67 9.45
C ASP A 79 -7.68 25.80 8.04
N LEU A 80 -8.14 27.00 7.71
CA LEU A 80 -8.71 27.32 6.41
C LEU A 80 -7.67 27.18 5.28
N THR A 81 -6.44 27.67 5.48
CA THR A 81 -5.36 27.55 4.50
C THR A 81 -4.98 26.09 4.29
N ASN A 82 -4.96 25.28 5.36
CA ASN A 82 -4.70 23.85 5.26
C ASN A 82 -5.79 23.13 4.47
N GLN A 83 -7.05 23.46 4.71
CA GLN A 83 -8.21 22.92 4.01
C GLN A 83 -8.17 23.23 2.51
N TRP A 84 -7.83 24.48 2.13
CA TRP A 84 -7.68 24.86 0.73
C TRP A 84 -6.56 24.11 0.04
N LEU A 85 -5.43 23.92 0.72
CA LEU A 85 -4.30 23.17 0.19
C LEU A 85 -4.61 21.67 0.02
N GLU A 86 -5.44 21.11 0.90
CA GLU A 86 -5.92 19.74 0.76
C GLU A 86 -6.86 19.62 -0.44
N TRP A 87 -7.90 20.46 -0.51
CA TRP A 87 -8.84 20.52 -1.63
C TRP A 87 -8.14 20.73 -2.98
N GLU A 88 -7.14 21.59 -3.04
CA GLU A 88 -6.35 21.85 -4.24
C GLU A 88 -5.66 20.58 -4.75
N VAL A 89 -5.06 19.81 -3.83
CA VAL A 89 -4.32 18.58 -4.17
C VAL A 89 -5.27 17.45 -4.57
N THR A 90 -6.43 17.35 -3.92
CA THR A 90 -7.38 16.25 -4.15
C THR A 90 -8.34 16.50 -5.32
N GLU A 91 -8.73 17.75 -5.56
CA GLU A 91 -9.77 18.11 -6.55
C GLU A 91 -9.20 18.91 -7.73
N LEU A 92 -8.56 20.04 -7.46
CA LEU A 92 -8.17 21.00 -8.50
C LEU A 92 -7.02 20.49 -9.38
N GLN A 93 -5.95 20.00 -8.75
CA GLN A 93 -4.72 19.60 -9.44
C GLN A 93 -4.94 18.41 -10.40
N PRO A 94 -5.69 17.35 -10.03
CA PRO A 94 -6.03 16.27 -10.95
C PRO A 94 -6.86 16.75 -12.15
N ALA A 95 -7.88 17.57 -11.90
CA ALA A 95 -8.75 18.13 -12.95
C ALA A 95 -7.95 19.01 -13.93
N LEU A 96 -7.09 19.89 -13.41
CA LEU A 96 -6.23 20.75 -14.22
C LEU A 96 -5.21 19.96 -15.03
N SER A 97 -4.55 18.96 -14.42
CA SER A 97 -3.57 18.12 -15.11
C SER A 97 -4.22 17.38 -16.29
N ALA A 98 -5.44 16.86 -16.10
CA ALA A 98 -6.20 16.22 -17.16
C ALA A 98 -6.54 17.20 -18.30
N ALA A 99 -7.14 18.35 -17.96
CA ALA A 99 -7.52 19.35 -18.96
C ALA A 99 -6.32 19.86 -19.78
N LEU A 100 -5.18 20.12 -19.13
CA LEU A 100 -3.94 20.55 -19.79
C LEU A 100 -3.40 19.50 -20.74
N TYR A 101 -3.42 18.23 -20.35
CA TYR A 101 -2.98 17.15 -21.21
C TYR A 101 -3.83 17.10 -22.49
N TYR A 102 -5.16 17.16 -22.37
CA TYR A 102 -6.05 17.16 -23.52
C TYR A 102 -5.91 18.40 -24.41
N LEU A 103 -5.73 19.57 -23.80
CA LEU A 103 -5.62 20.85 -24.51
C LEU A 103 -4.26 21.03 -25.20
N VAL A 104 -3.17 20.72 -24.50
CA VAL A 104 -1.79 21.00 -24.95
C VAL A 104 -1.19 19.82 -25.73
N VAL A 105 -1.45 18.57 -25.30
CA VAL A 105 -0.91 17.37 -25.95
C VAL A 105 -1.83 16.90 -27.08
N GLN A 106 -3.13 16.74 -26.82
CA GLN A 106 -4.08 16.20 -27.80
C GLN A 106 -4.74 17.27 -28.69
N GLY A 107 -4.61 18.56 -28.35
CA GLY A 107 -5.21 19.65 -29.12
C GLY A 107 -6.75 19.67 -29.11
N LYS A 108 -7.37 18.95 -28.16
CA LYS A 108 -8.83 18.93 -27.99
C LYS A 108 -9.31 20.27 -27.41
N LYS A 109 -10.49 20.71 -27.81
CA LYS A 109 -11.14 21.95 -27.38
C LYS A 109 -12.63 21.67 -27.11
N GLY A 110 -13.27 22.49 -26.28
CA GLY A 110 -14.71 22.42 -25.99
C GLY A 110 -15.03 21.97 -24.56
N GLU A 111 -16.33 21.91 -24.26
CA GLU A 111 -16.88 21.52 -22.96
C GLU A 111 -16.34 20.16 -22.46
N ASP A 112 -16.08 19.20 -23.35
CA ASP A 112 -15.57 17.87 -22.98
C ASP A 112 -14.18 17.89 -22.30
N VAL A 113 -13.40 18.96 -22.49
CA VAL A 113 -12.09 19.15 -21.84
C VAL A 113 -12.21 20.04 -20.60
N LEU A 114 -13.14 21.00 -20.63
CA LEU A 114 -13.27 22.06 -19.64
C LEU A 114 -14.28 21.73 -18.53
N GLY A 115 -15.25 20.84 -18.80
CA GLY A 115 -16.32 20.46 -17.87
C GLY A 115 -15.81 19.97 -16.51
N PRO A 116 -14.81 19.06 -16.46
CA PRO A 116 -14.25 18.59 -15.20
C PRO A 116 -13.54 19.67 -14.37
N VAL A 117 -13.05 20.75 -15.00
CA VAL A 117 -12.40 21.87 -14.31
C VAL A 117 -13.40 22.97 -13.97
N ARG A 118 -14.52 23.07 -14.70
CA ARG A 118 -15.56 24.09 -14.51
C ARG A 118 -16.13 24.08 -13.09
N GLY A 119 -16.38 22.89 -12.52
CA GLY A 119 -16.86 22.76 -11.14
C GLY A 119 -15.89 23.36 -10.11
N ALA A 120 -14.59 23.04 -10.24
CA ALA A 120 -13.56 23.59 -9.38
C ALA A 120 -13.40 25.11 -9.55
N LEU A 121 -13.58 25.62 -10.78
CA LEU A 121 -13.54 27.05 -11.06
C LEU A 121 -14.70 27.83 -10.45
N ILE A 122 -15.91 27.28 -10.51
CA ILE A 122 -17.09 27.87 -9.86
C ILE A 122 -16.90 27.88 -8.34
N HIS A 123 -16.37 26.80 -7.76
CA HIS A 123 -16.09 26.73 -6.33
C HIS A 123 -15.10 27.83 -5.89
N ILE A 124 -14.04 28.04 -6.67
CA ILE A 124 -13.08 29.12 -6.45
C ILE A 124 -13.74 30.51 -6.56
N ASP A 125 -14.51 30.76 -7.62
CA ASP A 125 -15.16 32.06 -7.86
C ASP A 125 -16.17 32.42 -6.75
N ASN A 126 -16.97 31.45 -6.32
CA ASN A 126 -17.89 31.61 -5.19
C ASN A 126 -17.14 31.90 -3.89
N SER A 127 -16.02 31.23 -3.66
CA SER A 127 -15.21 31.42 -2.46
C SER A 127 -14.53 32.78 -2.41
N LEU A 128 -14.01 33.25 -3.55
CA LEU A 128 -13.47 34.60 -3.72
C LEU A 128 -14.55 35.68 -3.60
N SER A 129 -15.80 35.38 -4.00
CA SER A 129 -16.93 36.31 -3.87
C SER A 129 -17.46 36.43 -2.44
N ARG A 130 -17.48 35.33 -1.68
CA ARG A 130 -18.04 35.27 -0.31
C ARG A 130 -17.09 35.82 0.75
N ARG A 131 -15.78 35.87 0.50
CA ARG A 131 -14.77 36.26 1.50
C ARG A 131 -13.77 37.25 0.93
N SER A 132 -13.38 38.23 1.73
CA SER A 132 -12.17 39.04 1.47
C SER A 132 -10.91 38.22 1.78
N CYS A 133 -10.77 37.04 1.17
CA CYS A 133 -9.62 36.16 1.39
C CYS A 133 -8.58 36.44 0.29
N PRO A 134 -7.42 37.03 0.62
CA PRO A 134 -6.47 37.46 -0.42
C PRO A 134 -5.66 36.29 -1.02
N PHE A 135 -5.76 35.07 -0.47
CA PHE A 135 -4.94 33.93 -0.90
C PHE A 135 -5.77 32.65 -0.98
N LEU A 136 -6.04 32.20 -2.19
CA LEU A 136 -5.99 30.77 -2.50
C LEU A 136 -4.52 30.40 -2.52
N ALA A 137 -4.14 29.36 -1.79
CA ALA A 137 -2.75 28.93 -1.72
C ALA A 137 -2.18 28.81 -3.15
N GLY A 138 -1.06 29.50 -3.38
CA GLY A 138 -0.61 29.84 -4.73
C GLY A 138 -0.15 28.64 -5.54
N SER A 139 -1.07 27.96 -6.21
CA SER A 139 -0.82 27.06 -7.35
C SER A 139 -1.77 27.28 -8.53
N ALA A 140 -2.90 27.95 -8.30
CA ALA A 140 -3.92 28.28 -9.30
C ALA A 140 -3.52 29.45 -10.23
N ASP A 141 -2.25 29.83 -10.23
CA ASP A 141 -1.85 31.18 -10.66
C ASP A 141 -1.76 31.37 -12.18
N TYR A 142 -1.79 30.33 -13.05
CA TYR A 142 -1.56 30.53 -14.50
C TYR A 142 -2.22 29.54 -15.45
N LEU A 143 -2.90 28.49 -14.94
CA LEU A 143 -3.46 27.44 -15.77
C LEU A 143 -4.74 27.84 -16.52
N PHE A 144 -5.20 29.07 -16.31
CA PHE A 144 -6.48 29.58 -16.81
C PHE A 144 -6.38 30.46 -18.06
N SER A 145 -5.18 30.73 -18.59
CA SER A 145 -5.06 31.50 -19.84
C SER A 145 -5.77 30.87 -21.06
N PRO A 146 -6.00 29.55 -21.16
CA PRO A 146 -6.88 28.98 -22.19
C PRO A 146 -8.32 28.68 -21.69
N MET A 147 -8.63 28.94 -20.41
CA MET A 147 -9.91 28.60 -19.79
C MET A 147 -10.82 29.85 -19.80
N PRO A 148 -12.11 29.73 -20.13
CA PRO A 148 -13.03 30.87 -20.15
C PRO A 148 -13.30 31.37 -18.71
N THR A 149 -12.49 32.31 -18.23
CA THR A 149 -12.70 32.98 -16.93
C THR A 149 -13.62 34.21 -17.01
N GLU A 150 -13.99 34.64 -18.22
CA GLU A 150 -14.76 35.87 -18.45
C GLU A 150 -16.17 35.80 -17.85
N GLU A 151 -16.72 34.59 -17.66
CA GLU A 151 -18.01 34.34 -17.02
C GLU A 151 -17.95 34.29 -15.47
N LEU A 152 -16.74 34.31 -14.89
CA LEU A 152 -16.47 34.16 -13.45
C LEU A 152 -15.76 35.40 -12.89
N GLY A 153 -16.56 36.37 -12.44
CA GLY A 153 -16.12 37.75 -12.19
C GLY A 153 -15.10 37.91 -11.05
N ALA A 154 -15.25 37.17 -9.94
CA ALA A 154 -14.35 37.30 -8.79
C ALA A 154 -13.00 36.62 -9.07
N LEU A 155 -13.05 35.45 -9.69
CA LEU A 155 -11.87 34.73 -10.17
C LEU A 155 -11.10 35.55 -11.20
N HIS A 156 -11.78 36.17 -12.17
CA HIS A 156 -11.14 37.02 -13.16
C HIS A 156 -10.42 38.22 -12.50
N SER A 157 -11.06 38.90 -11.56
CA SER A 157 -10.47 40.02 -10.83
C SER A 157 -9.25 39.60 -10.00
N TRP A 158 -9.33 38.45 -9.33
CA TRP A 158 -8.24 37.87 -8.57
C TRP A 158 -7.03 37.53 -9.47
N PHE A 159 -7.29 36.91 -10.62
CA PHE A 159 -6.26 36.57 -11.59
C PHE A 159 -5.54 37.80 -12.16
N GLN A 160 -6.28 38.88 -12.48
CA GLN A 160 -5.67 40.15 -12.91
C GLN A 160 -4.77 40.74 -11.84
N THR A 161 -5.23 40.71 -10.58
CA THR A 161 -4.45 41.19 -9.43
C THR A 161 -3.14 40.40 -9.29
N LEU A 162 -3.18 39.07 -9.40
CA LEU A 162 -1.96 38.24 -9.33
C LEU A 162 -1.03 38.45 -10.52
N SER A 163 -1.57 38.51 -11.74
CA SER A 163 -0.79 38.70 -12.98
C SER A 163 -0.07 40.05 -13.02
N SER A 164 -0.53 41.02 -12.23
CA SER A 164 0.15 42.31 -12.04
C SER A 164 1.31 42.28 -11.05
N GLN A 165 1.52 41.18 -10.30
CA GLN A 165 2.58 41.09 -9.30
C GLN A 165 3.91 40.66 -9.93
N GLU A 166 4.98 41.38 -9.59
CA GLU A 166 6.33 41.17 -10.13
C GLU A 166 6.91 39.76 -9.89
N PRO A 167 6.73 39.10 -8.72
CA PRO A 167 7.15 37.71 -8.52
C PRO A 167 6.45 36.71 -9.47
N CYS A 168 5.16 36.92 -9.74
CA CYS A 168 4.36 36.08 -10.62
C CYS A 168 4.77 36.26 -12.08
N GLN A 169 5.06 37.50 -12.50
CA GLN A 169 5.56 37.79 -13.86
C GLN A 169 6.91 37.14 -14.12
N ARG A 170 7.87 37.25 -13.19
CA ARG A 170 9.19 36.59 -13.31
C ARG A 170 9.09 35.07 -13.35
N ALA A 171 8.22 34.48 -12.54
CA ALA A 171 7.96 33.04 -12.56
C ALA A 171 7.40 32.60 -13.93
N ALA A 172 6.43 33.35 -14.48
CA ALA A 172 5.84 33.11 -15.79
C ALA A 172 6.88 33.19 -16.92
N GLU A 173 7.72 34.21 -16.94
CA GLU A 173 8.80 34.35 -17.92
C GLU A 173 9.78 33.18 -17.87
N THR A 174 10.14 32.74 -16.66
CA THR A 174 11.09 31.64 -16.43
C THR A 174 10.56 30.31 -16.94
N VAL A 175 9.29 29.99 -16.68
CA VAL A 175 8.72 28.66 -16.97
C VAL A 175 8.08 28.58 -18.36
N LEU A 176 7.46 29.67 -18.84
CA LEU A 176 6.65 29.68 -20.07
C LEU A 176 7.35 30.30 -21.28
N LYS A 177 8.47 31.03 -21.10
CA LYS A 177 9.35 31.54 -22.18
C LYS A 177 8.63 32.08 -23.43
N GLN A 178 7.66 32.96 -23.25
CA GLN A 178 6.82 33.57 -24.32
C GLN A 178 5.95 32.58 -25.14
N GLN A 179 5.99 31.28 -24.87
CA GLN A 179 5.20 30.24 -25.55
C GLN A 179 3.87 29.91 -24.84
N GLY A 180 3.58 30.57 -23.71
CA GLY A 180 2.37 30.35 -22.93
C GLY A 180 2.21 28.88 -22.51
N VAL A 181 0.97 28.37 -22.48
CA VAL A 181 0.68 26.98 -22.11
C VAL A 181 1.32 25.93 -23.01
N LEU A 182 1.74 26.30 -24.23
CA LEU A 182 2.43 25.37 -25.13
C LEU A 182 3.84 25.00 -24.63
N ALA A 183 4.44 25.84 -23.77
CA ALA A 183 5.71 25.54 -23.10
C ALA A 183 5.62 24.29 -22.21
N LEU A 184 4.40 23.91 -21.78
CA LEU A 184 4.16 22.74 -20.94
C LEU A 184 4.13 21.42 -21.73
N ARG A 185 4.02 21.48 -23.07
CA ARG A 185 3.87 20.30 -23.93
C ARG A 185 4.96 19.24 -23.70
N PRO A 186 6.27 19.58 -23.65
CA PRO A 186 7.33 18.58 -23.48
C PRO A 186 7.26 17.87 -22.13
N TYR A 187 6.78 18.55 -21.08
CA TYR A 187 6.58 17.97 -19.75
C TYR A 187 5.36 17.04 -19.74
N LEU A 188 4.22 17.51 -20.27
CA LEU A 188 2.96 16.77 -20.28
C LEU A 188 3.02 15.52 -21.16
N GLN A 189 3.76 15.54 -22.27
CA GLN A 189 3.93 14.36 -23.14
C GLN A 189 4.65 13.19 -22.47
N LYS A 190 5.44 13.46 -21.43
CA LYS A 190 6.18 12.45 -20.67
C LYS A 190 5.38 11.89 -19.49
N GLN A 191 4.28 12.54 -19.13
CA GLN A 191 3.36 12.08 -18.10
C GLN A 191 2.46 10.98 -18.68
N LEU A 192 2.06 10.03 -17.83
CA LEU A 192 1.05 9.03 -18.21
C LEU A 192 -0.24 9.74 -18.64
N GLN A 193 -0.93 9.19 -19.64
CA GLN A 193 -2.21 9.73 -20.08
C GLN A 193 -3.18 9.74 -18.88
N PRO A 194 -3.70 10.90 -18.47
CA PRO A 194 -4.68 10.97 -17.38
C PRO A 194 -5.97 10.27 -17.82
N SER A 195 -6.45 9.32 -17.01
CA SER A 195 -7.83 8.86 -17.09
C SER A 195 -8.69 9.87 -16.31
N PHE A 196 -9.81 10.33 -16.89
CA PHE A 196 -10.83 11.00 -16.09
C PHE A 196 -11.29 10.01 -15.01
N LEU A 197 -10.96 10.29 -13.77
CA LEU A 197 -11.58 9.64 -12.63
C LEU A 197 -13.01 10.17 -12.59
N GLU A 198 -14.00 9.35 -12.97
CA GLU A 198 -15.36 9.53 -12.51
C GLU A 198 -15.39 9.23 -10.99
N GLY A 199 -14.85 10.16 -10.21
CA GLY A 199 -14.91 10.15 -8.76
C GLY A 199 -15.98 11.12 -8.31
N LYS A 200 -17.03 10.61 -7.64
CA LYS A 200 -17.80 11.47 -6.74
C LYS A 200 -16.86 11.91 -5.63
N ALA A 201 -16.63 13.22 -5.53
CA ALA A 201 -15.90 13.82 -4.42
C ALA A 201 -16.59 13.45 -3.10
N VAL A 202 -15.80 13.10 -2.09
CA VAL A 202 -16.27 12.96 -0.71
C VAL A 202 -15.73 14.17 0.02
N SER A 203 -16.57 15.21 0.17
CA SER A 203 -16.25 16.41 0.94
C SER A 203 -16.58 16.19 2.43
N ASN A 204 -15.76 16.78 3.32
CA ASN A 204 -15.98 16.80 4.78
C ASN A 204 -16.35 18.21 5.30
N GLU A 205 -16.70 19.15 4.42
CA GLU A 205 -17.45 20.33 4.84
C GLU A 205 -18.93 19.98 4.90
N PRO A 206 -19.71 20.53 5.85
CA PRO A 206 -21.15 20.53 5.68
C PRO A 206 -21.43 21.41 4.46
N GLU A 207 -21.59 20.78 3.30
CA GLU A 207 -22.22 21.40 2.16
C GLU A 207 -23.49 22.07 2.69
N GLU A 208 -23.70 23.35 2.38
CA GLU A 208 -25.06 23.88 2.37
C GLU A 208 -25.79 23.04 1.32
N GLU A 209 -26.28 21.87 1.75
CA GLU A 209 -27.13 21.00 0.95
C GLU A 209 -28.25 21.91 0.46
N GLU A 210 -28.26 22.21 -0.84
CA GLU A 210 -29.54 22.31 -1.52
C GLU A 210 -30.28 21.04 -1.10
N LEU A 211 -31.19 21.16 -0.13
CA LEU A 211 -31.96 20.06 0.43
C LEU A 211 -32.42 19.20 -0.74
N ALA A 212 -31.76 18.04 -0.90
CA ALA A 212 -32.05 17.15 -1.99
C ALA A 212 -33.55 16.85 -1.89
N THR A 213 -34.34 17.25 -2.89
CA THR A 213 -35.79 17.04 -2.84
C THR A 213 -36.05 15.54 -2.98
N LEU A 214 -36.32 14.91 -1.84
CA LEU A 214 -36.77 13.53 -1.77
C LEU A 214 -38.17 13.41 -2.36
N SER A 215 -38.47 12.27 -2.98
CA SER A 215 -39.83 12.01 -3.43
C SER A 215 -40.78 11.86 -2.24
N GLU A 216 -42.05 12.22 -2.43
CA GLU A 216 -43.09 12.02 -1.39
C GLU A 216 -43.19 10.54 -0.97
N GLU A 217 -42.93 9.62 -1.89
CA GLU A 217 -42.90 8.18 -1.62
C GLU A 217 -41.75 7.79 -0.69
N GLU A 218 -40.52 8.27 -0.93
CA GLU A 218 -39.38 8.01 -0.04
C GLU A 218 -39.62 8.55 1.36
N ILE A 219 -40.17 9.77 1.46
CA ILE A 219 -40.54 10.37 2.75
C ILE A 219 -41.60 9.52 3.45
N ALA A 220 -42.66 9.14 2.75
CA ALA A 220 -43.73 8.33 3.33
C ALA A 220 -43.24 6.96 3.81
N VAL A 221 -42.35 6.29 3.04
CA VAL A 221 -41.73 5.02 3.44
C VAL A 221 -40.85 5.19 4.66
N ALA A 222 -40.01 6.23 4.71
CA ALA A 222 -39.14 6.51 5.85
C ALA A 222 -39.93 6.81 7.13
N VAL A 223 -40.97 7.65 7.05
CA VAL A 223 -41.86 7.97 8.17
C VAL A 223 -42.58 6.70 8.65
N THR A 224 -43.16 5.93 7.74
CA THR A 224 -43.84 4.67 8.09
C THR A 224 -42.90 3.68 8.79
N ALA A 225 -41.64 3.59 8.34
CA ALA A 225 -40.65 2.73 8.98
C ALA A 225 -40.25 3.24 10.37
N TRP A 226 -40.08 4.55 10.54
CA TRP A 226 -39.75 5.18 11.80
C TRP A 226 -40.86 5.04 12.84
N GLU A 227 -42.13 5.23 12.44
CA GLU A 227 -43.30 5.10 13.31
C GLU A 227 -43.54 3.68 13.85
N LYS A 228 -43.09 2.63 13.13
CA LYS A 228 -43.12 1.25 13.64
C LYS A 228 -42.28 1.08 14.92
N GLY A 229 -41.32 1.97 15.15
CA GLY A 229 -40.50 2.03 16.36
C GLY A 229 -39.80 0.71 16.69
N LEU A 230 -39.62 0.47 17.99
CA LEU A 230 -38.92 -0.71 18.51
C LEU A 230 -39.62 -2.04 18.20
N GLY A 231 -40.91 -2.02 17.87
CA GLY A 231 -41.67 -3.22 17.51
C GLY A 231 -41.24 -3.86 16.18
N SER A 232 -40.48 -3.11 15.36
CA SER A 232 -39.88 -3.62 14.12
C SER A 232 -38.55 -4.34 14.31
N LEU A 233 -37.92 -4.21 15.49
CA LEU A 233 -36.62 -4.83 15.76
C LEU A 233 -36.80 -6.34 15.92
N PRO A 234 -36.09 -7.17 15.12
CA PRO A 234 -36.10 -8.61 15.36
C PRO A 234 -35.43 -8.92 16.71
N PRO A 235 -35.87 -9.97 17.42
CA PRO A 235 -35.24 -10.37 18.67
C PRO A 235 -33.77 -10.71 18.41
N LEU A 236 -32.87 -10.14 19.23
CA LEU A 236 -31.45 -10.41 19.12
C LEU A 236 -31.17 -11.89 19.41
N ARG A 237 -30.37 -12.52 18.56
CA ARG A 237 -29.89 -13.88 18.81
C ARG A 237 -28.88 -13.87 19.96
N PRO A 238 -28.92 -14.87 20.86
CA PRO A 238 -27.87 -15.07 21.85
C PRO A 238 -26.51 -15.22 21.16
N LYS A 239 -25.47 -14.63 21.74
CA LYS A 239 -24.10 -14.79 21.25
C LYS A 239 -23.70 -16.27 21.39
N GLN A 240 -23.25 -16.87 20.29
CA GLN A 240 -22.72 -18.24 20.29
C GLN A 240 -21.20 -18.23 20.45
N THR A 241 -20.64 -19.23 21.10
CA THR A 241 -19.19 -19.45 21.21
C THR A 241 -18.94 -20.96 21.28
N PRO A 242 -18.27 -21.57 20.28
CA PRO A 242 -17.72 -20.93 19.08
C PRO A 242 -18.82 -20.43 18.11
N VAL A 243 -18.53 -19.38 17.35
CA VAL A 243 -19.42 -18.97 16.24
C VAL A 243 -19.23 -19.93 15.07
N LEU A 244 -20.32 -20.50 14.56
CA LEU A 244 -20.32 -21.45 13.45
C LEU A 244 -21.26 -20.99 12.33
N PRO A 245 -21.05 -21.41 11.06
CA PRO A 245 -21.94 -21.07 9.97
C PRO A 245 -23.33 -21.69 10.15
N VAL A 246 -24.38 -20.91 9.88
CA VAL A 246 -25.78 -21.34 9.91
C VAL A 246 -26.32 -21.39 8.48
N ALA A 247 -26.93 -22.51 8.12
CA ALA A 247 -27.48 -22.72 6.79
C ALA A 247 -28.67 -21.79 6.52
N GLY A 248 -28.74 -21.27 5.29
CA GLY A 248 -29.77 -20.32 4.87
C GLY A 248 -29.53 -18.87 5.32
N GLU A 249 -28.46 -18.60 6.06
CA GLU A 249 -28.08 -17.27 6.50
C GLU A 249 -26.73 -16.85 5.92
N ARG A 250 -26.42 -15.55 5.98
CA ARG A 250 -25.11 -15.04 5.55
C ARG A 250 -24.06 -15.34 6.63
N ASN A 251 -23.08 -16.15 6.26
CA ASN A 251 -21.91 -16.46 7.10
C ASN A 251 -20.70 -15.70 6.57
N VAL A 252 -20.07 -14.89 7.42
CA VAL A 252 -19.01 -13.96 7.04
C VAL A 252 -17.77 -14.30 7.85
N LEU A 253 -16.76 -14.83 7.16
CA LEU A 253 -15.45 -15.11 7.70
C LEU A 253 -14.55 -13.92 7.40
N ILE A 254 -13.90 -13.36 8.43
CA ILE A 254 -13.06 -12.18 8.30
C ILE A 254 -11.68 -12.52 8.84
N THR A 255 -10.66 -12.32 8.01
CA THR A 255 -9.26 -12.41 8.44
C THR A 255 -8.58 -11.06 8.29
N SER A 256 -7.79 -10.69 9.29
CA SER A 256 -6.77 -9.64 9.13
C SER A 256 -5.41 -10.28 8.88
N ALA A 257 -4.57 -9.66 8.07
CA ALA A 257 -3.21 -10.16 7.82
C ALA A 257 -2.46 -10.37 9.15
N LEU A 258 -1.83 -11.54 9.30
CA LEU A 258 -1.10 -11.90 10.52
C LEU A 258 0.11 -10.95 10.68
N PRO A 259 0.16 -10.08 11.70
CA PRO A 259 1.33 -9.27 11.98
C PRO A 259 2.54 -10.16 12.31
N TYR A 260 3.70 -9.78 11.77
CA TYR A 260 4.95 -10.44 12.09
C TYR A 260 5.35 -10.13 13.54
N VAL A 261 5.54 -11.17 14.35
CA VAL A 261 5.57 -11.06 15.81
C VAL A 261 6.74 -10.22 16.34
N ASN A 262 7.89 -10.25 15.68
CA ASN A 262 9.11 -9.69 16.24
C ASN A 262 9.22 -8.15 16.13
N ASN A 263 8.20 -7.49 15.58
CA ASN A 263 8.15 -6.05 15.38
C ASN A 263 6.90 -5.45 16.05
N VAL A 264 7.09 -4.44 16.90
CA VAL A 264 5.96 -3.70 17.47
C VAL A 264 5.18 -3.03 16.32
N PRO A 265 3.85 -3.23 16.21
CA PRO A 265 3.06 -2.70 15.11
C PRO A 265 2.91 -1.18 15.25
N HIS A 266 3.15 -0.44 14.18
CA HIS A 266 2.89 0.99 14.09
C HIS A 266 1.49 1.28 13.51
N LEU A 267 1.07 2.55 13.50
CA LEU A 267 -0.27 2.96 13.04
C LEU A 267 -0.59 2.48 11.61
N GLY A 268 0.39 2.54 10.70
CA GLY A 268 0.25 1.97 9.36
C GLY A 268 -0.13 0.48 9.31
N ASN A 269 0.44 -0.36 10.18
CA ASN A 269 0.05 -1.78 10.25
C ASN A 269 -1.37 -1.92 10.79
N ILE A 270 -1.73 -1.08 11.77
CA ILE A 270 -3.05 -1.12 12.42
C ILE A 270 -4.16 -0.72 11.45
N ILE A 271 -4.04 0.44 10.79
CA ILE A 271 -5.06 0.93 9.87
C ILE A 271 -5.21 0.03 8.63
N GLY A 272 -4.10 -0.46 8.08
CA GLY A 272 -4.13 -1.26 6.86
C GLY A 272 -4.65 -2.68 7.03
N CYS A 273 -4.71 -3.17 8.28
CA CYS A 273 -5.10 -4.55 8.57
C CYS A 273 -6.18 -4.60 9.66
N VAL A 274 -5.78 -4.59 10.93
CA VAL A 274 -6.65 -5.01 12.05
C VAL A 274 -7.79 -4.03 12.35
N LEU A 275 -7.57 -2.72 12.16
CA LEU A 275 -8.60 -1.71 12.41
C LEU A 275 -9.65 -1.69 11.29
N SER A 276 -9.21 -1.75 10.03
CA SER A 276 -10.13 -1.84 8.89
C SER A 276 -11.01 -3.09 8.95
N ALA A 277 -10.43 -4.23 9.31
CA ALA A 277 -11.17 -5.47 9.50
C ALA A 277 -12.15 -5.40 10.69
N ASP A 278 -11.77 -4.73 11.79
CA ASP A 278 -12.62 -4.58 12.97
C ASP A 278 -13.90 -3.76 12.67
N VAL A 279 -13.76 -2.65 11.94
CA VAL A 279 -14.90 -1.83 11.51
C VAL A 279 -15.89 -2.68 10.74
N PHE A 280 -15.42 -3.47 9.77
CA PHE A 280 -16.28 -4.35 8.98
C PHE A 280 -16.86 -5.49 9.82
N ALA A 281 -16.10 -6.08 10.74
CA ALA A 281 -16.58 -7.13 11.63
C ALA A 281 -17.71 -6.64 12.53
N ARG A 282 -17.59 -5.43 13.10
CA ARG A 282 -18.64 -4.81 13.90
C ARG A 282 -19.89 -4.50 13.08
N TYR A 283 -19.71 -3.94 11.89
CA TYR A 283 -20.83 -3.73 10.96
C TYR A 283 -21.53 -5.05 10.61
N SER A 284 -20.77 -6.10 10.27
CA SER A 284 -21.27 -7.44 9.96
C SER A 284 -22.13 -8.01 11.09
N ARG A 285 -21.68 -7.87 12.35
CA ARG A 285 -22.45 -8.27 13.53
C ARG A 285 -23.72 -7.45 13.72
N LEU A 286 -23.69 -6.13 13.49
CA LEU A 286 -24.89 -5.26 13.52
C LEU A 286 -25.92 -5.64 12.45
N ARG A 287 -25.48 -6.21 11.32
CA ARG A 287 -26.35 -6.78 10.28
C ARG A 287 -26.90 -8.17 10.63
N GLN A 288 -26.63 -8.68 11.84
CA GLN A 288 -27.05 -9.99 12.33
C GLN A 288 -26.52 -11.17 11.50
N TRP A 289 -25.42 -10.95 10.76
CA TRP A 289 -24.72 -12.02 10.04
C TRP A 289 -23.92 -12.88 11.01
N ASN A 290 -23.71 -14.15 10.67
CA ASN A 290 -22.85 -15.02 11.47
C ASN A 290 -21.41 -14.63 11.17
N THR A 291 -20.80 -13.85 12.05
CA THR A 291 -19.47 -13.27 11.83
C THR A 291 -18.42 -13.98 12.67
N LEU A 292 -17.36 -14.48 12.02
CA LEU A 292 -16.14 -14.93 12.70
C LEU A 292 -14.99 -14.04 12.26
N TYR A 293 -14.47 -13.22 13.19
CA TYR A 293 -13.30 -12.37 12.96
C TYR A 293 -12.06 -12.92 13.68
N LEU A 294 -11.05 -13.33 12.90
CA LEU A 294 -9.82 -13.92 13.43
C LEU A 294 -8.55 -13.23 12.91
N CYS A 295 -7.52 -13.27 13.74
CA CYS A 295 -6.15 -12.89 13.42
C CYS A 295 -5.21 -13.63 14.38
N GLY A 296 -3.92 -13.33 14.33
CA GLY A 296 -2.91 -13.88 15.21
C GLY A 296 -1.53 -13.40 14.79
N THR A 297 -0.50 -13.86 15.48
CA THR A 297 0.89 -13.51 15.16
C THR A 297 1.51 -14.52 14.21
N ASP A 298 2.22 -14.02 13.19
CA ASP A 298 3.12 -14.82 12.35
C ASP A 298 4.50 -14.86 13.01
N GLU A 299 4.95 -16.07 13.36
CA GLU A 299 6.02 -16.28 14.32
C GLU A 299 7.25 -16.99 13.76
N TYR A 300 7.14 -17.62 12.59
CA TYR A 300 8.24 -18.41 12.01
C TYR A 300 9.19 -17.59 11.14
N GLY A 301 10.31 -18.22 10.75
CA GLY A 301 11.24 -17.65 9.77
C GLY A 301 12.49 -16.99 10.35
N THR A 302 13.38 -16.60 9.45
CA THR A 302 14.76 -16.19 9.78
C THR A 302 14.84 -14.92 10.62
N ALA A 303 13.88 -14.00 10.48
CA ALA A 303 13.92 -12.74 11.22
C ALA A 303 13.61 -12.95 12.71
N THR A 304 12.76 -13.92 13.07
CA THR A 304 12.57 -14.37 14.45
C THR A 304 13.85 -14.95 15.03
N GLU A 305 14.52 -15.88 14.32
CA GLU A 305 15.80 -16.44 14.80
C GLU A 305 16.86 -15.35 14.99
N THR A 306 16.92 -14.38 14.07
CA THR A 306 17.88 -13.27 14.13
C THR A 306 17.61 -12.38 15.35
N LYS A 307 16.35 -11.97 15.54
CA LYS A 307 15.95 -11.12 16.66
C LYS A 307 16.11 -11.83 18.01
N ALA A 308 15.80 -13.12 18.07
CA ALA A 308 16.02 -13.96 19.25
C ALA A 308 17.51 -13.95 19.65
N MET A 309 18.42 -14.15 18.67
CA MET A 309 19.86 -14.07 18.92
C MET A 309 20.31 -12.68 19.39
N GLU A 310 19.77 -11.60 18.79
CA GLU A 310 20.10 -10.22 19.18
C GLU A 310 19.66 -9.90 20.62
N GLU A 311 18.53 -10.44 21.07
CA GLU A 311 18.01 -10.26 22.43
C GLU A 311 18.51 -11.32 23.43
N GLY A 312 19.31 -12.29 22.98
CA GLY A 312 19.80 -13.38 23.84
C GLY A 312 18.70 -14.32 24.32
N LEU A 313 17.63 -14.50 23.53
CA LEU A 313 16.48 -15.35 23.80
C LEU A 313 16.40 -16.52 22.81
N THR A 314 15.59 -17.53 23.12
CA THR A 314 15.17 -18.53 22.14
C THR A 314 14.07 -17.97 21.23
N PRO A 315 13.87 -18.52 20.01
CA PRO A 315 12.77 -18.13 19.14
C PRO A 315 11.39 -18.21 19.80
N GLN A 316 11.13 -19.25 20.61
CA GLN A 316 9.86 -19.38 21.34
C GLN A 316 9.69 -18.25 22.36
N GLU A 317 10.71 -17.95 23.16
CA GLU A 317 10.63 -16.91 24.20
C GLU A 317 10.37 -15.51 23.60
N ILE A 318 11.01 -15.18 22.47
CA ILE A 318 10.76 -13.90 21.82
C ILE A 318 9.36 -13.82 21.21
N CYS A 319 8.88 -14.90 20.61
CA CYS A 319 7.52 -14.98 20.09
C CYS A 319 6.49 -14.84 21.23
N ASP A 320 6.71 -15.51 22.37
CA ASP A 320 5.85 -15.43 23.54
C ASP A 320 5.77 -14.01 24.10
N LYS A 321 6.94 -13.36 24.25
CA LYS A 321 7.05 -11.97 24.69
C LYS A 321 6.25 -11.02 23.79
N TYR A 322 6.49 -11.09 22.49
CA TYR A 322 5.89 -10.13 21.56
C TYR A 322 4.43 -10.45 21.21
N HIS A 323 4.00 -11.71 21.25
CA HIS A 323 2.59 -12.06 21.09
C HIS A 323 1.71 -11.34 22.12
N VAL A 324 2.17 -11.27 23.38
CA VAL A 324 1.49 -10.52 24.44
C VAL A 324 1.44 -9.02 24.12
N ILE A 325 2.56 -8.44 23.66
CA ILE A 325 2.62 -7.02 23.27
C ILE A 325 1.60 -6.71 22.16
N HIS A 326 1.53 -7.53 21.11
CA HIS A 326 0.53 -7.37 20.05
C HIS A 326 -0.89 -7.47 20.61
N ALA A 327 -1.18 -8.49 21.41
CA ALA A 327 -2.49 -8.68 22.02
C ALA A 327 -2.91 -7.49 22.90
N ASP A 328 -1.99 -6.93 23.68
CA ASP A 328 -2.23 -5.76 24.52
C ASP A 328 -2.53 -4.51 23.70
N ILE A 329 -1.75 -4.24 22.65
CA ILE A 329 -1.98 -3.12 21.74
C ILE A 329 -3.36 -3.24 21.09
N TYR A 330 -3.69 -4.40 20.52
CA TYR A 330 -4.97 -4.58 19.84
C TYR A 330 -6.16 -4.53 20.80
N ARG A 331 -6.00 -5.04 22.02
CA ARG A 331 -6.99 -4.88 23.08
C ARG A 331 -7.19 -3.41 23.48
N TRP A 332 -6.12 -2.63 23.56
CA TRP A 332 -6.20 -1.19 23.86
C TRP A 332 -6.91 -0.41 22.74
N PHE A 333 -6.63 -0.74 21.47
CA PHE A 333 -7.38 -0.23 20.31
C PHE A 333 -8.81 -0.74 20.22
N ASN A 334 -9.23 -1.62 21.15
CA ASN A 334 -10.55 -2.25 21.17
C ASN A 334 -10.86 -3.04 19.89
N ILE A 335 -9.86 -3.75 19.36
CA ILE A 335 -10.06 -4.67 18.25
C ILE A 335 -10.80 -5.91 18.75
N SER A 336 -11.95 -6.18 18.17
CA SER A 336 -12.93 -7.17 18.61
C SER A 336 -12.75 -8.53 17.92
N PHE A 337 -11.55 -9.09 17.98
CA PHE A 337 -11.32 -10.45 17.53
C PHE A 337 -12.22 -11.44 18.27
N ASP A 338 -12.79 -12.39 17.54
CA ASP A 338 -13.34 -13.60 18.15
C ASP A 338 -12.19 -14.51 18.61
N ILE A 339 -11.08 -14.55 17.84
CA ILE A 339 -9.82 -15.22 18.18
C ILE A 339 -8.61 -14.40 17.74
N PHE A 340 -7.65 -14.27 18.64
CA PHE A 340 -6.29 -13.82 18.34
C PHE A 340 -5.31 -14.95 18.68
N GLY A 341 -4.86 -15.69 17.65
CA GLY A 341 -4.07 -16.91 17.79
C GLY A 341 -2.59 -16.76 17.42
N ARG A 342 -1.94 -17.88 17.11
CA ARG A 342 -0.50 -18.00 16.84
C ARG A 342 -0.23 -19.05 15.76
N THR A 343 0.82 -18.87 14.96
CA THR A 343 1.23 -19.90 13.97
C THR A 343 2.11 -21.01 14.57
N THR A 344 2.68 -20.84 15.76
CA THR A 344 3.56 -21.82 16.43
C THR A 344 2.79 -22.90 17.19
N THR A 345 1.89 -23.61 16.51
CA THR A 345 1.02 -24.62 17.17
C THR A 345 1.09 -26.00 16.50
N PRO A 346 0.74 -27.08 17.23
CA PRO A 346 0.63 -28.41 16.63
C PRO A 346 -0.35 -28.45 15.44
N GLN A 347 -1.46 -27.71 15.53
CA GLN A 347 -2.45 -27.61 14.46
C GLN A 347 -1.91 -26.96 13.19
N GLN A 348 -1.01 -25.97 13.32
CA GLN A 348 -0.30 -25.43 12.15
C GLN A 348 0.50 -26.52 11.45
N THR A 349 1.21 -27.35 12.21
CA THR A 349 2.03 -28.42 11.65
C THR A 349 1.16 -29.45 10.95
N GLU A 350 0.10 -29.93 11.60
CA GLU A 350 -0.82 -30.92 11.04
C GLU A 350 -1.47 -30.44 9.73
N ILE A 351 -2.06 -29.24 9.72
CA ILE A 351 -2.77 -28.70 8.55
C ILE A 351 -1.79 -28.40 7.40
N THR A 352 -0.63 -27.83 7.70
CA THR A 352 0.38 -27.53 6.68
C THR A 352 0.89 -28.82 6.03
N GLN A 353 1.14 -29.85 6.83
CA GLN A 353 1.60 -31.15 6.34
C GLN A 353 0.52 -31.87 5.53
N ASP A 354 -0.76 -31.78 5.90
CA ASP A 354 -1.88 -32.32 5.11
C ASP A 354 -1.98 -31.65 3.73
N ILE A 355 -2.00 -30.31 3.69
CA ILE A 355 -2.04 -29.55 2.43
C ILE A 355 -0.82 -29.89 1.55
N PHE A 356 0.37 -29.93 2.15
CA PHE A 356 1.59 -30.33 1.45
C PHE A 356 1.49 -31.74 0.88
N GLN A 357 1.03 -32.72 1.66
CA GLN A 357 0.93 -34.11 1.22
C GLN A 357 -0.05 -34.24 0.05
N ARG A 358 -1.16 -33.50 0.07
CA ARG A 358 -2.14 -33.46 -1.02
C ARG A 358 -1.55 -32.89 -2.30
N LEU A 359 -0.78 -31.81 -2.20
CA LEU A 359 -0.07 -31.19 -3.34
C LEU A 359 1.03 -32.10 -3.89
N TRP A 360 1.81 -32.73 -3.00
CA TRP A 360 2.87 -33.68 -3.34
C TRP A 360 2.31 -34.88 -4.12
N ASN A 361 1.26 -35.53 -3.58
CA ASN A 361 0.63 -36.70 -4.19
C ASN A 361 0.00 -36.39 -5.56
N ARG A 362 -0.34 -35.13 -5.84
CA ARG A 362 -0.91 -34.67 -7.11
C ARG A 362 0.12 -34.11 -8.08
N GLY A 363 1.41 -34.15 -7.75
CA GLY A 363 2.49 -33.71 -8.64
C GLY A 363 2.57 -32.20 -8.83
N PHE A 364 2.09 -31.41 -7.86
CA PHE A 364 2.22 -29.95 -7.82
C PHE A 364 3.43 -29.46 -7.04
N VAL A 365 4.25 -30.38 -6.52
CA VAL A 365 5.51 -30.06 -5.84
C VAL A 365 6.66 -30.64 -6.65
N LEU A 366 7.61 -29.77 -7.00
CA LEU A 366 8.87 -30.14 -7.63
C LEU A 366 9.96 -30.25 -6.56
N GLN A 367 10.96 -31.07 -6.84
CA GLN A 367 12.19 -31.12 -6.05
C GLN A 367 13.37 -30.74 -6.94
N ASP A 368 14.17 -29.78 -6.49
CA ASP A 368 15.40 -29.38 -7.18
C ASP A 368 16.51 -29.09 -6.17
N THR A 369 17.74 -28.97 -6.65
CA THR A 369 18.92 -28.70 -5.83
C THR A 369 19.41 -27.28 -6.09
N VAL A 370 19.61 -26.52 -5.01
CA VAL A 370 20.10 -25.14 -5.08
C VAL A 370 21.51 -25.10 -4.51
N GLU A 371 22.43 -24.43 -5.20
CA GLU A 371 23.76 -24.13 -4.67
C GLU A 371 23.71 -22.92 -3.75
N GLN A 372 24.15 -23.09 -2.51
CA GLN A 372 24.15 -22.04 -1.49
C GLN A 372 25.45 -22.03 -0.72
N LEU A 373 25.82 -20.85 -0.20
CA LEU A 373 26.96 -20.72 0.69
C LEU A 373 26.61 -21.24 2.08
N ARG A 374 27.37 -22.23 2.57
CA ARG A 374 27.27 -22.76 3.92
C ARG A 374 28.48 -22.35 4.74
N CYS A 375 28.23 -21.75 5.91
CA CYS A 375 29.26 -21.54 6.91
C CYS A 375 29.39 -22.81 7.77
N GLU A 376 30.53 -23.50 7.70
CA GLU A 376 30.76 -24.71 8.49
C GLU A 376 30.92 -24.39 9.98
N SER A 377 31.56 -23.26 10.32
CA SER A 377 31.73 -22.79 11.70
C SER A 377 30.39 -22.46 12.38
N CYS A 378 29.45 -21.84 11.65
CA CYS A 378 28.10 -21.57 12.15
C CYS A 378 27.12 -22.72 11.89
N ALA A 379 27.58 -23.82 11.29
CA ALA A 379 26.78 -24.98 10.90
C ALA A 379 25.46 -24.66 10.15
N ARG A 380 25.44 -23.60 9.32
CA ARG A 380 24.22 -23.11 8.66
C ARG A 380 24.46 -22.58 7.25
N PHE A 381 23.41 -22.60 6.43
CA PHE A 381 23.40 -21.87 5.15
C PHE A 381 23.26 -20.36 5.40
N LEU A 382 23.89 -19.55 4.56
CA LEU A 382 23.92 -18.10 4.69
C LEU A 382 22.96 -17.47 3.68
N ALA A 383 22.05 -16.64 4.18
CA ALA A 383 21.34 -15.69 3.34
C ALA A 383 22.30 -14.62 2.81
N ASP A 384 22.00 -14.01 1.66
CA ASP A 384 22.86 -13.03 0.98
C ASP A 384 23.33 -11.89 1.90
N ARG A 385 22.45 -11.41 2.79
CA ARG A 385 22.77 -10.37 3.79
C ARG A 385 23.86 -10.76 4.79
N PHE A 386 24.10 -12.05 5.00
CA PHE A 386 25.14 -12.59 5.90
C PHE A 386 26.42 -12.99 5.17
N VAL A 387 26.52 -12.68 3.88
CA VAL A 387 27.70 -12.93 3.05
C VAL A 387 28.30 -11.59 2.62
N GLU A 388 29.61 -11.44 2.84
CA GLU A 388 30.43 -10.39 2.22
C GLU A 388 31.52 -11.04 1.37
N GLY A 389 32.07 -10.30 0.42
CA GLY A 389 33.24 -10.76 -0.33
C GLY A 389 33.66 -9.78 -1.41
N VAL A 390 34.66 -10.18 -2.18
CA VAL A 390 35.19 -9.38 -3.28
C VAL A 390 34.27 -9.49 -4.50
N CYS A 391 33.78 -8.35 -4.99
CA CYS A 391 32.95 -8.25 -6.19
C CYS A 391 33.67 -8.85 -7.40
N PRO A 392 33.07 -9.83 -8.12
CA PRO A 392 33.71 -10.46 -9.27
C PRO A 392 33.86 -9.51 -10.46
N PHE A 393 33.09 -8.42 -10.51
CA PHE A 393 33.04 -7.48 -11.63
C PHE A 393 33.97 -6.26 -11.48
N CYS A 394 34.02 -5.62 -10.31
CA CYS A 394 34.78 -4.38 -10.10
C CYS A 394 35.89 -4.50 -9.03
N GLY A 395 36.02 -5.66 -8.39
CA GLY A 395 37.04 -5.91 -7.36
C GLY A 395 36.81 -5.21 -6.02
N TYR A 396 35.62 -4.65 -5.77
CA TYR A 396 35.27 -4.09 -4.46
C TYR A 396 35.31 -5.16 -3.38
N GLU A 397 36.05 -4.94 -2.28
CA GLU A 397 36.36 -6.00 -1.30
C GLU A 397 35.21 -6.37 -0.35
N GLU A 398 34.21 -5.50 -0.22
CA GLU A 398 33.11 -5.61 0.75
C GLU A 398 31.74 -5.68 0.06
N ALA A 399 31.66 -6.34 -1.11
CA ALA A 399 30.38 -6.54 -1.78
C ALA A 399 29.49 -7.51 -0.99
N ARG A 400 28.17 -7.25 -1.00
CA ARG A 400 27.17 -8.09 -0.35
C ARG A 400 26.76 -9.24 -1.27
N GLY A 401 26.14 -10.27 -0.71
CA GLY A 401 25.71 -11.46 -1.47
C GLY A 401 24.69 -11.19 -2.59
N ASP A 402 23.93 -10.10 -2.48
CA ASP A 402 22.84 -9.71 -3.39
C ASP A 402 23.25 -8.58 -4.36
N GLN A 403 24.13 -7.69 -3.92
CA GLN A 403 24.51 -6.50 -4.67
C GLN A 403 25.90 -5.98 -4.28
N CYS A 404 26.64 -5.50 -5.28
CA CYS A 404 27.86 -4.72 -5.03
C CYS A 404 27.52 -3.23 -4.94
N ASP A 405 27.64 -2.62 -3.76
CA ASP A 405 27.32 -1.20 -3.54
C ASP A 405 28.23 -0.23 -4.34
N LYS A 406 29.47 -0.64 -4.68
CA LYS A 406 30.40 0.19 -5.48
C LYS A 406 30.02 0.33 -6.96
N CYS A 407 29.60 -0.75 -7.62
CA CYS A 407 29.27 -0.73 -9.05
C CYS A 407 27.77 -0.90 -9.34
N GLY A 408 26.95 -1.08 -8.30
CA GLY A 408 25.50 -1.23 -8.38
C GLY A 408 25.01 -2.58 -8.93
N LYS A 409 25.92 -3.48 -9.33
CA LYS A 409 25.57 -4.74 -9.99
C LYS A 409 24.93 -5.73 -9.01
N LEU A 410 23.78 -6.28 -9.41
CA LEU A 410 23.15 -7.41 -8.74
C LEU A 410 23.94 -8.68 -9.05
N ILE A 411 24.21 -9.47 -8.01
CA ILE A 411 25.04 -10.67 -8.08
C ILE A 411 24.42 -11.77 -7.23
N ASN A 412 24.74 -13.03 -7.53
CA ASN A 412 24.42 -14.13 -6.63
C ASN A 412 25.56 -14.33 -5.63
N ALA A 413 25.26 -14.67 -4.38
CA ALA A 413 26.27 -14.77 -3.33
C ALA A 413 27.39 -15.79 -3.66
N ILE A 414 27.07 -16.86 -4.40
CA ILE A 414 28.03 -17.87 -4.87
C ILE A 414 29.06 -17.32 -5.87
N GLU A 415 28.80 -16.18 -6.50
CA GLU A 415 29.70 -15.54 -7.46
C GLU A 415 30.77 -14.65 -6.77
N LEU A 416 30.62 -14.37 -5.47
CA LEU A 416 31.57 -13.57 -4.72
C LEU A 416 32.93 -14.28 -4.63
N LYS A 417 34.00 -13.52 -4.90
CA LYS A 417 35.37 -14.00 -4.69
C LYS A 417 35.73 -13.82 -3.22
N LYS A 418 36.40 -14.81 -2.62
CA LYS A 418 36.75 -14.81 -1.18
C LYS A 418 35.52 -14.48 -0.31
N PRO A 419 34.43 -15.25 -0.41
CA PRO A 419 33.26 -14.99 0.41
C PRO A 419 33.63 -15.16 1.89
N GLN A 420 32.95 -14.41 2.75
CA GLN A 420 33.15 -14.37 4.19
C GLN A 420 31.79 -14.29 4.89
N CYS A 421 31.64 -15.07 5.95
CA CYS A 421 30.46 -15.02 6.81
C CYS A 421 30.50 -13.76 7.68
N LYS A 422 29.47 -12.90 7.63
CA LYS A 422 29.38 -11.71 8.50
C LYS A 422 29.41 -12.04 9.99
N LEU A 423 28.89 -13.20 10.37
CA LEU A 423 28.74 -13.56 11.78
C LEU A 423 30.06 -13.95 12.45
N CYS A 424 30.80 -14.88 11.86
CA CYS A 424 31.99 -15.46 12.46
C CYS A 424 33.28 -15.19 11.68
N ARG A 425 33.18 -14.45 10.58
CA ARG A 425 34.31 -14.08 9.70
C ARG A 425 35.04 -15.28 9.04
N SER A 426 34.52 -16.51 9.12
CA SER A 426 35.08 -17.65 8.38
C SER A 426 34.65 -17.65 6.91
N CYS A 427 35.38 -18.37 6.06
CA CYS A 427 35.05 -18.55 4.65
C CYS A 427 33.94 -19.62 4.49
N PRO A 428 32.75 -19.27 3.96
CA PRO A 428 31.74 -20.25 3.63
C PRO A 428 32.12 -21.02 2.36
N VAL A 429 31.58 -22.23 2.24
CA VAL A 429 31.78 -23.12 1.09
C VAL A 429 30.45 -23.30 0.35
N VAL A 430 30.51 -23.41 -0.98
CA VAL A 430 29.32 -23.73 -1.77
C VAL A 430 28.93 -25.18 -1.47
N LYS A 431 27.69 -25.40 -1.04
CA LYS A 431 27.09 -26.73 -0.92
C LYS A 431 25.76 -26.77 -1.64
N SER A 432 25.51 -27.90 -2.27
CA SER A 432 24.23 -28.22 -2.89
C SER A 432 23.22 -28.61 -1.82
N SER A 433 22.03 -28.01 -1.87
CA SER A 433 20.95 -28.19 -0.89
C SER A 433 19.64 -28.55 -1.61
N ARG A 434 18.99 -29.65 -1.22
CA ARG A 434 17.70 -30.06 -1.80
C ARG A 434 16.59 -29.12 -1.31
N HIS A 435 15.74 -28.69 -2.22
CA HIS A 435 14.58 -27.85 -1.93
C HIS A 435 13.33 -28.32 -2.68
N LEU A 436 12.19 -28.05 -2.06
CA LEU A 436 10.88 -28.26 -2.66
C LEU A 436 10.34 -26.94 -3.21
N PHE A 437 9.62 -27.01 -4.32
CA PHE A 437 9.03 -25.89 -5.03
C PHE A 437 7.56 -26.16 -5.33
N LEU A 438 6.68 -25.21 -5.03
CA LEU A 438 5.30 -25.25 -5.50
C LEU A 438 5.28 -24.89 -6.99
N ASP A 439 4.76 -25.80 -7.80
CA ASP A 439 4.64 -25.68 -9.26
C ASP A 439 3.44 -24.79 -9.62
N LEU A 440 3.56 -23.49 -9.34
CA LEU A 440 2.54 -22.50 -9.69
C LEU A 440 2.14 -22.52 -11.18
N PRO A 441 3.07 -22.70 -12.16
CA PRO A 441 2.68 -22.82 -13.56
C PRO A 441 1.61 -23.89 -13.83
N LYS A 442 1.70 -25.07 -13.19
CA LYS A 442 0.69 -26.13 -13.35
C LYS A 442 -0.66 -25.80 -12.72
N LEU A 443 -0.70 -24.84 -11.81
CA LEU A 443 -1.90 -24.43 -11.08
C LEU A 443 -2.55 -23.17 -11.67
N GLU A 444 -1.88 -22.51 -12.63
CA GLU A 444 -2.27 -21.22 -13.20
C GLU A 444 -3.67 -21.27 -13.84
N ASP A 445 -3.96 -22.27 -14.69
CA ASP A 445 -5.26 -22.40 -15.35
C ASP A 445 -6.43 -22.48 -14.35
N ARG A 446 -6.25 -23.24 -13.27
CA ARG A 446 -7.27 -23.42 -12.22
C ARG A 446 -7.47 -22.16 -11.40
N LEU A 447 -6.37 -21.44 -11.14
CA LEU A 447 -6.40 -20.15 -10.46
C LEU A 447 -7.13 -19.11 -11.32
N GLU A 448 -6.83 -19.04 -12.62
CA GLU A 448 -7.50 -18.12 -13.54
C GLU A 448 -8.99 -18.42 -13.67
N GLU A 449 -9.38 -19.70 -13.71
CA GLU A 449 -10.79 -20.10 -13.70
C GLU A 449 -11.51 -19.60 -12.43
N TRP A 450 -10.90 -19.79 -11.26
CA TRP A 450 -11.46 -19.31 -10.00
C TRP A 450 -11.54 -17.78 -9.95
N LEU A 451 -10.49 -17.06 -10.39
CA LEU A 451 -10.48 -15.60 -10.47
C LEU A 451 -11.53 -15.07 -11.45
N GLY A 452 -11.71 -15.74 -12.60
CA GLY A 452 -12.70 -15.39 -13.61
C GLY A 452 -14.14 -15.48 -13.09
N LYS A 453 -14.41 -16.42 -12.18
CA LYS A 453 -15.71 -16.55 -11.50
C LYS A 453 -15.89 -15.57 -10.34
N THR A 454 -14.82 -15.29 -9.59
CA THR A 454 -14.90 -14.57 -8.31
C THR A 454 -14.73 -13.07 -8.47
N LEU A 455 -13.89 -12.59 -9.40
CA LEU A 455 -13.59 -11.17 -9.53
C LEU A 455 -14.77 -10.33 -10.04
N PRO A 456 -15.55 -10.73 -11.06
CA PRO A 456 -16.69 -9.95 -11.53
C PRO A 456 -17.75 -9.78 -10.43
N GLY A 457 -18.14 -8.55 -10.13
CA GLY A 457 -19.14 -8.25 -9.09
C GLY A 457 -18.66 -8.38 -7.64
N SER A 458 -17.38 -8.71 -7.42
CA SER A 458 -16.78 -8.66 -6.07
C SER A 458 -16.40 -7.24 -5.66
N ASP A 459 -16.06 -7.09 -4.38
CA ASP A 459 -15.52 -5.86 -3.79
C ASP A 459 -14.00 -5.95 -3.58
N TRP A 460 -13.30 -6.75 -4.39
CA TRP A 460 -11.84 -6.70 -4.39
C TRP A 460 -11.37 -5.29 -4.74
N THR A 461 -10.45 -4.75 -3.95
CA THR A 461 -9.93 -3.41 -4.17
C THR A 461 -9.17 -3.34 -5.51
N SER A 462 -9.20 -2.16 -6.14
CA SER A 462 -8.64 -1.95 -7.48
C SER A 462 -7.13 -2.26 -7.54
N ASN A 463 -6.38 -1.87 -6.50
CA ASN A 463 -4.96 -2.17 -6.34
C ASN A 463 -4.70 -3.69 -6.26
N ALA A 464 -5.51 -4.44 -5.50
CA ALA A 464 -5.38 -5.89 -5.39
C ALA A 464 -5.60 -6.57 -6.75
N ARG A 465 -6.67 -6.17 -7.47
CA ARG A 465 -6.96 -6.67 -8.82
C ARG A 465 -5.80 -6.40 -9.78
N PHE A 466 -5.24 -5.19 -9.74
CA PHE A 466 -4.11 -4.81 -10.59
C PHE A 466 -2.87 -5.66 -10.31
N ILE A 467 -2.51 -5.85 -9.03
CA ILE A 467 -1.35 -6.65 -8.63
C ILE A 467 -1.50 -8.09 -9.14
N ILE A 468 -2.64 -8.74 -8.89
CA ILE A 468 -2.87 -10.13 -9.33
C ILE A 468 -2.80 -10.26 -10.86
N ARG A 469 -3.44 -9.35 -11.59
CA ARG A 469 -3.36 -9.35 -13.07
C ARG A 469 -1.93 -9.14 -13.58
N SER A 470 -1.13 -8.32 -12.91
CA SER A 470 0.28 -8.13 -13.27
C SER A 470 1.07 -9.42 -13.11
N TRP A 471 0.87 -10.14 -12.00
CA TRP A 471 1.57 -11.40 -11.74
C TRP A 471 1.19 -12.50 -12.74
N LEU A 472 -0.09 -12.61 -13.10
CA LEU A 472 -0.55 -13.55 -14.13
C LEU A 472 0.01 -13.19 -15.52
N ARG A 473 -0.04 -11.92 -15.91
CA ARG A 473 0.52 -11.45 -17.19
C ARG A 473 2.00 -11.77 -17.35
N ASP A 474 2.77 -11.68 -16.26
CA ASP A 474 4.21 -11.94 -16.28
C ASP A 474 4.54 -13.45 -16.27
N GLY A 475 3.54 -14.32 -16.09
CA GLY A 475 3.63 -15.78 -16.00
C GLY A 475 4.07 -16.25 -14.62
N LEU A 476 3.33 -17.19 -14.03
CA LEU A 476 3.71 -17.74 -12.73
C LEU A 476 4.95 -18.62 -12.87
N LYS A 477 5.79 -18.64 -11.83
CA LYS A 477 7.03 -19.43 -11.79
C LYS A 477 7.02 -20.32 -10.56
N PRO A 478 7.70 -21.48 -10.59
CA PRO A 478 7.85 -22.30 -9.39
C PRO A 478 8.45 -21.48 -8.24
N ARG A 479 7.90 -21.66 -7.04
CA ARG A 479 8.35 -20.94 -5.83
C ARG A 479 8.87 -21.92 -4.80
N CYS A 480 10.08 -21.68 -4.29
CA CYS A 480 10.68 -22.52 -3.26
C CYS A 480 9.91 -22.41 -1.95
N ILE A 481 9.38 -23.53 -1.46
CA ILE A 481 8.54 -23.65 -0.26
C ILE A 481 9.29 -24.22 0.94
N THR A 482 10.61 -24.39 0.87
CA THR A 482 11.44 -24.93 1.97
C THR A 482 12.61 -24.02 2.30
N ARG A 483 13.07 -24.05 3.54
CA ARG A 483 14.24 -23.30 4.02
C ARG A 483 15.09 -24.13 4.95
N ASP A 484 16.40 -23.86 4.93
CA ASP A 484 17.39 -24.38 5.87
C ASP A 484 17.38 -23.57 7.17
N LEU A 485 16.29 -23.68 7.93
CA LEU A 485 16.11 -23.05 9.23
C LEU A 485 15.71 -24.10 10.27
N LYS A 486 15.85 -23.76 11.55
CA LYS A 486 15.38 -24.60 12.65
C LYS A 486 14.00 -24.15 13.13
N TRP A 487 13.71 -22.86 13.05
CA TRP A 487 12.44 -22.27 13.49
C TRP A 487 11.42 -22.16 12.35
N GLY A 488 10.57 -23.19 12.22
CA GLY A 488 9.52 -23.29 11.22
C GLY A 488 8.77 -24.62 11.30
N THR A 489 7.69 -24.75 10.52
CA THR A 489 6.94 -25.99 10.40
C THR A 489 7.80 -27.09 9.73
N PRO A 490 7.99 -28.27 10.33
CA PRO A 490 8.86 -29.31 9.77
C PRO A 490 8.26 -29.94 8.50
N VAL A 491 9.13 -30.29 7.56
CA VAL A 491 8.76 -30.93 6.29
C VAL A 491 8.69 -32.46 6.48
N PRO A 492 7.56 -33.13 6.19
CA PRO A 492 7.37 -34.55 6.45
C PRO A 492 7.91 -35.42 5.29
N LEU A 493 9.19 -35.23 4.93
CA LEU A 493 9.82 -35.95 3.81
C LEU A 493 11.24 -36.38 4.17
N GLU A 494 11.63 -37.59 3.75
CA GLU A 494 12.97 -38.13 3.98
C GLU A 494 14.06 -37.25 3.32
N GLY A 495 15.08 -36.91 4.11
CA GLY A 495 16.16 -36.00 3.71
C GLY A 495 15.83 -34.50 3.90
N PHE A 496 14.72 -34.18 4.56
CA PHE A 496 14.33 -32.81 4.93
C PHE A 496 14.23 -32.60 6.45
N GLU A 497 14.85 -33.47 7.26
CA GLU A 497 14.76 -33.46 8.74
C GLU A 497 15.33 -32.17 9.36
N ASP A 498 16.28 -31.53 8.68
CA ASP A 498 16.89 -30.27 9.09
C ASP A 498 16.33 -29.04 8.33
N LYS A 499 15.16 -29.20 7.70
CA LYS A 499 14.49 -28.16 6.91
C LYS A 499 13.07 -27.93 7.40
N VAL A 500 12.62 -26.70 7.17
CA VAL A 500 11.26 -26.27 7.49
C VAL A 500 10.58 -25.72 6.25
N PHE A 501 9.25 -25.65 6.27
CA PHE A 501 8.51 -24.91 5.28
C PHE A 501 8.88 -23.43 5.33
N TYR A 502 8.90 -22.80 4.16
CA TYR A 502 9.12 -21.37 4.05
C TYR A 502 7.87 -20.64 4.53
N VAL A 503 8.04 -19.64 5.40
CA VAL A 503 6.92 -18.87 6.00
C VAL A 503 5.93 -18.32 4.96
N TRP A 504 6.39 -17.92 3.77
CA TRP A 504 5.49 -17.42 2.73
C TRP A 504 4.62 -18.50 2.07
N PHE A 505 4.89 -19.78 2.32
CA PHE A 505 4.02 -20.89 1.97
C PHE A 505 2.99 -21.14 3.07
N ASP A 506 3.42 -21.30 4.33
CA ASP A 506 2.54 -21.79 5.40
C ASP A 506 1.90 -20.71 6.30
N ALA A 507 2.36 -19.46 6.27
CA ALA A 507 1.76 -18.38 7.07
C ALA A 507 0.27 -18.17 6.74
N THR A 508 -0.12 -18.34 5.48
CA THR A 508 -1.53 -18.27 5.06
C THR A 508 -2.37 -19.44 5.59
N PHE A 509 -1.75 -20.58 5.91
CA PHE A 509 -2.43 -21.69 6.60
C PHE A 509 -2.62 -21.39 8.10
N GLY A 510 -1.93 -20.37 8.62
CA GLY A 510 -2.15 -19.81 9.95
C GLY A 510 -3.61 -19.45 10.22
N TYR A 511 -4.34 -18.94 9.22
CA TYR A 511 -5.77 -18.65 9.41
C TYR A 511 -6.60 -19.90 9.71
N LEU A 512 -6.28 -21.01 9.06
CA LEU A 512 -6.95 -22.31 9.25
C LEU A 512 -6.59 -22.86 10.63
N SER A 513 -5.30 -22.89 10.97
CA SER A 513 -4.81 -23.45 12.23
C SER A 513 -5.25 -22.63 13.46
N ILE A 514 -5.31 -21.31 13.36
CA ILE A 514 -5.89 -20.45 14.41
C ILE A 514 -7.37 -20.80 14.63
N THR A 515 -8.11 -21.05 13.54
CA THR A 515 -9.51 -21.46 13.64
C THR A 515 -9.65 -22.88 14.21
N ALA A 516 -8.75 -23.80 13.87
CA ALA A 516 -8.72 -25.15 14.42
C ALA A 516 -8.41 -25.16 15.92
N ASN A 517 -7.56 -24.25 16.40
CA ASN A 517 -7.32 -24.06 17.83
C ASN A 517 -8.50 -23.39 18.56
N TYR A 518 -9.43 -22.77 17.83
CA TYR A 518 -10.66 -22.19 18.40
C TYR A 518 -11.79 -23.20 18.52
N THR A 519 -11.94 -24.07 17.51
CA THR A 519 -13.03 -25.02 17.39
C THR A 519 -12.62 -26.23 16.58
N ASP A 520 -13.06 -27.42 17.01
CA ASP A 520 -12.88 -28.67 16.28
C ASP A 520 -13.62 -28.67 14.93
N GLN A 521 -14.68 -27.89 14.82
CA GLN A 521 -15.50 -27.72 13.60
C GLN A 521 -14.97 -26.64 12.64
N TRP A 522 -13.67 -26.33 12.65
CA TRP A 522 -13.08 -25.27 11.84
C TRP A 522 -13.28 -25.46 10.33
N GLU A 523 -13.38 -26.71 9.87
CA GLU A 523 -13.64 -27.05 8.47
C GLU A 523 -15.01 -26.52 8.00
N ARG A 524 -15.98 -26.31 8.91
CA ARG A 524 -17.26 -25.69 8.54
C ARG A 524 -17.10 -24.26 8.04
N TRP A 525 -16.03 -23.57 8.45
CA TRP A 525 -15.66 -22.24 7.96
C TRP A 525 -14.75 -22.30 6.73
N TRP A 526 -13.74 -23.18 6.77
CA TRP A 526 -12.64 -23.18 5.79
C TRP A 526 -12.77 -24.21 4.67
N LYS A 527 -13.74 -25.12 4.71
CA LYS A 527 -14.03 -26.12 3.67
C LYS A 527 -15.52 -26.13 3.27
N ASN A 528 -16.10 -24.94 3.15
CA ASN A 528 -17.54 -24.73 2.92
C ASN A 528 -17.80 -23.47 2.07
N PRO A 529 -17.24 -23.40 0.84
CA PRO A 529 -17.31 -22.22 -0.02
C PRO A 529 -18.75 -21.83 -0.41
N GLU A 530 -19.70 -22.75 -0.37
CA GLU A 530 -21.10 -22.49 -0.73
C GLU A 530 -21.85 -21.66 0.33
N GLN A 531 -21.42 -21.72 1.60
CA GLN A 531 -22.11 -21.03 2.70
C GLN A 531 -21.31 -19.89 3.32
N VAL A 532 -20.01 -19.81 3.05
CA VAL A 532 -19.10 -18.85 3.70
C VAL A 532 -18.59 -17.83 2.70
N ASN A 533 -18.76 -16.55 3.03
CA ASN A 533 -18.12 -15.46 2.32
C ASN A 533 -16.88 -15.02 3.09
N LEU A 534 -15.69 -15.19 2.49
CA LEU A 534 -14.42 -14.84 3.10
C LEU A 534 -13.98 -13.43 2.68
N TYR A 535 -13.74 -12.57 3.68
CA TYR A 535 -13.16 -11.25 3.54
C TYR A 535 -11.76 -11.23 4.13
N GLN A 536 -10.77 -10.79 3.36
CA GLN A 536 -9.37 -10.70 3.84
C GLN A 536 -8.87 -9.26 3.76
N PHE A 537 -8.44 -8.72 4.90
CA PHE A 537 -7.94 -7.35 5.04
C PHE A 537 -6.42 -7.36 5.19
N MET A 538 -5.72 -6.61 4.35
CA MET A 538 -4.26 -6.58 4.33
C MET A 538 -3.68 -5.32 3.70
N ALA A 539 -2.37 -5.10 3.88
CA ALA A 539 -1.61 -4.16 3.06
C ALA A 539 -1.30 -4.75 1.67
N LYS A 540 -1.02 -3.87 0.69
CA LYS A 540 -0.75 -4.24 -0.73
C LYS A 540 0.32 -5.33 -0.92
N ASP A 541 1.33 -5.37 -0.06
CA ASP A 541 2.45 -6.32 -0.19
C ASP A 541 2.04 -7.78 0.06
N ASN A 542 0.94 -8.00 0.80
CA ASN A 542 0.42 -9.33 1.10
C ASN A 542 -0.50 -9.90 0.01
N VAL A 543 -0.90 -9.08 -0.97
CA VAL A 543 -1.85 -9.47 -2.02
C VAL A 543 -1.42 -10.73 -2.78
N PRO A 544 -0.15 -10.90 -3.24
CA PRO A 544 0.23 -12.09 -4.00
C PRO A 544 0.04 -13.40 -3.23
N PHE A 545 0.19 -13.39 -1.90
CA PHE A 545 0.07 -14.60 -1.08
C PHE A 545 -1.39 -15.04 -0.93
N HIS A 546 -2.30 -14.09 -0.89
CA HIS A 546 -3.73 -14.34 -0.68
C HIS A 546 -4.52 -14.46 -1.99
N GLY A 547 -4.04 -13.83 -3.07
CA GLY A 547 -4.64 -13.93 -4.39
C GLY A 547 -3.98 -14.94 -5.34
N LEU A 548 -2.79 -15.48 -5.01
CA LEU A 548 -2.09 -16.50 -5.82
C LEU A 548 -1.68 -17.71 -4.98
N VAL A 549 -0.78 -17.53 -4.00
CA VAL A 549 -0.07 -18.65 -3.35
C VAL A 549 -1.04 -19.56 -2.58
N PHE A 550 -1.85 -18.98 -1.69
CA PHE A 550 -2.86 -19.73 -0.94
C PHE A 550 -3.94 -20.32 -1.85
N PRO A 551 -4.58 -19.56 -2.77
CA PRO A 551 -5.54 -20.14 -3.71
C PRO A 551 -4.97 -21.28 -4.55
N CYS A 552 -3.75 -21.15 -5.10
CA CYS A 552 -3.09 -22.24 -5.83
C CYS A 552 -2.90 -23.49 -4.95
N SER A 553 -2.43 -23.29 -3.72
CA SER A 553 -2.21 -24.39 -2.76
C SER A 553 -3.53 -25.09 -2.40
N ALA A 554 -4.58 -24.32 -2.12
CA ALA A 554 -5.90 -24.82 -1.74
C ALA A 554 -6.63 -25.50 -2.91
N LEU A 555 -6.58 -24.91 -4.12
CA LEU A 555 -7.13 -25.50 -5.34
C LEU A 555 -6.38 -26.80 -5.69
N GLY A 556 -5.06 -26.78 -5.65
CA GLY A 556 -4.22 -27.96 -5.92
C GLY A 556 -4.39 -29.08 -4.89
N ALA A 557 -4.76 -28.75 -3.64
CA ALA A 557 -5.07 -29.74 -2.60
C ALA A 557 -6.41 -30.46 -2.82
N GLU A 558 -7.34 -29.85 -3.57
CA GLU A 558 -8.65 -30.40 -3.94
C GLU A 558 -9.49 -30.88 -2.74
N ASP A 559 -9.58 -30.03 -1.71
CA ASP A 559 -10.26 -30.38 -0.46
C ASP A 559 -11.41 -29.43 -0.10
N ASN A 560 -12.09 -28.94 -1.15
CA ASN A 560 -13.24 -28.03 -1.04
C ASN A 560 -13.01 -26.78 -0.18
N TYR A 561 -11.81 -26.19 -0.24
CA TYR A 561 -11.46 -25.02 0.57
C TYR A 561 -12.32 -23.78 0.24
N THR A 562 -12.71 -23.05 1.28
CA THR A 562 -13.25 -21.70 1.20
C THR A 562 -12.15 -20.75 0.76
N LEU A 563 -12.30 -20.17 -0.43
CA LEU A 563 -11.38 -19.16 -0.97
C LEU A 563 -11.93 -17.75 -0.77
N VAL A 564 -11.04 -16.75 -0.87
CA VAL A 564 -11.39 -15.35 -0.61
C VAL A 564 -12.42 -14.83 -1.61
N SER A 565 -13.54 -14.34 -1.09
CA SER A 565 -14.61 -13.72 -1.89
C SER A 565 -14.30 -12.24 -2.14
N HIS A 566 -13.78 -11.54 -1.11
CA HIS A 566 -13.45 -10.11 -1.17
C HIS A 566 -12.07 -9.87 -0.55
N LEU A 567 -11.09 -9.49 -1.37
CA LEU A 567 -9.74 -9.13 -0.91
C LEU A 567 -9.62 -7.61 -0.80
N ILE A 568 -9.49 -7.12 0.44
CA ILE A 568 -9.47 -5.71 0.78
C ILE A 568 -8.02 -5.31 1.07
N ALA A 569 -7.36 -4.72 0.08
CA ALA A 569 -5.98 -4.24 0.20
C ALA A 569 -5.92 -2.72 0.31
N THR A 570 -5.36 -2.20 1.40
CA THR A 570 -5.14 -0.74 1.55
C THR A 570 -3.80 -0.32 0.93
N GLY A 571 -3.68 0.97 0.61
CA GLY A 571 -2.37 1.60 0.36
C GLY A 571 -1.48 1.58 1.61
N THR A 572 -0.22 1.99 1.47
CA THR A 572 0.66 2.18 2.63
C THR A 572 0.22 3.40 3.44
N PHE A 573 0.64 3.48 4.70
CA PHE A 573 0.45 4.69 5.51
C PHE A 573 1.10 5.92 4.85
N GLU A 574 2.20 5.70 4.12
CA GLU A 574 2.83 6.71 3.26
C GLU A 574 1.90 7.13 2.11
N ASP A 575 1.21 6.19 1.46
CA ASP A 575 0.22 6.51 0.42
C ASP A 575 -0.94 7.35 0.98
N LEU A 576 -1.27 7.20 2.28
CA LEU A 576 -2.37 7.92 2.97
C LEU A 576 -1.95 9.26 3.59
N THR A 577 -0.70 9.40 4.05
CA THR A 577 -0.26 10.54 4.86
C THR A 577 0.98 11.27 4.30
N GLY A 578 1.65 10.69 3.32
CA GLY A 578 2.95 11.16 2.82
C GLY A 578 4.12 10.96 3.78
N ILE A 579 3.92 10.25 4.90
CA ILE A 579 4.93 10.03 5.95
C ILE A 579 5.37 8.57 5.96
N VAL A 580 6.69 8.35 5.84
CA VAL A 580 7.31 7.05 6.09
C VAL A 580 7.59 6.93 7.59
N MET A 581 6.93 5.98 8.25
CA MET A 581 7.22 5.65 9.64
C MET A 581 8.53 4.84 9.68
N GLY A 582 9.61 5.45 10.15
CA GLY A 582 10.85 4.75 10.49
C GLY A 582 10.77 4.23 11.92
N ASN A 583 11.20 2.98 12.15
CA ASN A 583 11.54 2.57 13.50
C ASN A 583 12.82 3.30 13.90
N GLU A 584 12.74 4.22 14.86
CA GLU A 584 13.95 4.69 15.55
C GLU A 584 14.56 3.47 16.26
N GLY A 585 15.78 3.13 15.86
CA GLY A 585 16.58 2.06 16.47
C GLY A 585 17.34 2.54 17.68
#